data_AF-A0A3D3BFS6-F1
#
_entry.id   AF-A0A3D3BFS6-F1
#
_cell.length_a   1.000
_cell.length_b   1.000
_cell.length_c   1.000
_cell.angle_alpha   90.00
_cell.angle_beta   90.00
_cell.angle_gamma   90.00
#
_symmetry.space_group_name_H-M   'P 1'
#
loop_
_entity.id
_entity.type
_entity.pdbx_description
1 polymer ?
#
loop_
_entity_poly.entity_id
_entity_poly.type
_entity_poly.pdbx_seq_one_letter_code
_entity_poly.pdbx_strand_id
1 'polypeptide(L)'
;DQYANMAGLWIVGEDMPQEQNAVKLHGELKDKYGMPIPDVWFTDHPNDVAMRDHAYKQGTALYEAVGATRAFPTPPYPSTHNLGTNRMSEKAQDGVVNKWGQTHDIKNLFVSDGSQFTTGAAENPTLTIVTLAIRQADYIAEQMGAGSI
;
A
#
# COMPACT_ATOMS: atom_id res chain seq x y z
N ASP A 1 6.98 -14.80 -32.65
CA ASP A 1 6.97 -13.98 -33.87
C ASP A 1 5.87 -12.91 -33.98
N GLN A 2 5.00 -12.71 -32.97
CA GLN A 2 3.98 -11.63 -32.94
C GLN A 2 4.22 -10.61 -31.81
N TYR A 3 5.44 -10.50 -31.29
CA TYR A 3 5.74 -9.68 -30.11
C TYR A 3 5.36 -8.19 -30.28
N ALA A 4 5.51 -7.65 -31.49
CA ALA A 4 5.15 -6.26 -31.80
C ALA A 4 3.64 -5.95 -31.69
N ASN A 5 2.78 -6.98 -31.68
CA ASN A 5 1.32 -6.85 -31.54
C ASN A 5 0.82 -7.36 -30.18
N MET A 6 1.71 -7.39 -29.19
CA MET A 6 1.38 -7.76 -27.81
C MET A 6 1.16 -6.49 -26.98
N ALA A 7 0.06 -6.45 -26.25
CA ALA A 7 -0.24 -5.40 -25.28
C ALA A 7 -0.35 -6.02 -23.88
N GLY A 8 0.08 -5.26 -22.88
CA GLY A 8 -0.09 -5.58 -21.47
C GLY A 8 -1.09 -4.60 -20.84
N LEU A 9 -2.02 -5.13 -20.05
CA LEU A 9 -2.94 -4.33 -19.26
C LEU A 9 -2.72 -4.69 -17.80
N TRP A 10 -2.38 -3.68 -17.01
CA TRP A 10 -2.34 -3.80 -15.57
C TRP A 10 -3.54 -3.08 -15.00
N ILE A 11 -4.37 -3.80 -14.24
CA ILE A 11 -5.52 -3.22 -13.54
C ILE A 11 -5.18 -3.24 -12.06
N VAL A 12 -5.17 -2.05 -11.45
CA VAL A 12 -4.95 -1.90 -10.02
C VAL A 12 -6.31 -1.75 -9.35
N GLY A 13 -6.52 -2.53 -8.30
CA GLY A 13 -7.65 -2.42 -7.40
C GLY A 13 -7.19 -2.06 -5.99
N GLU A 14 -8.16 -1.93 -5.09
CA GLU A 14 -7.90 -1.73 -3.67
C GLU A 14 -8.07 -3.03 -2.90
N ASP A 15 -7.08 -3.36 -2.07
CA ASP A 15 -7.22 -4.41 -1.05
C ASP A 15 -7.85 -3.79 0.20
N MET A 16 -8.93 -4.40 0.70
CA MET A 16 -9.59 -3.91 1.90
C MET A 16 -8.67 -4.03 3.12
N PRO A 17 -8.54 -2.98 3.96
CA PRO A 17 -7.84 -3.09 5.23
C PRO A 17 -8.47 -4.13 6.14
N GLN A 18 -7.67 -5.08 6.63
CA GLN A 18 -8.12 -6.17 7.48
C GLN A 18 -7.18 -6.28 8.69
N GLU A 19 -7.75 -6.43 9.90
CA GLU A 19 -6.97 -6.49 11.14
C GLU A 19 -5.98 -7.67 11.14
N GLN A 20 -6.37 -8.80 10.56
CA GLN A 20 -5.51 -9.98 10.46
C GLN A 20 -4.38 -9.87 9.43
N ASN A 21 -4.48 -8.94 8.48
CA ASN A 21 -3.43 -8.70 7.50
C ASN A 21 -2.35 -7.81 8.15
N ALA A 22 -1.15 -8.37 8.32
CA ALA A 22 -0.11 -7.75 9.13
C ALA A 22 1.29 -8.16 8.67
N VAL A 23 2.27 -7.33 9.04
CA VAL A 23 3.70 -7.68 8.98
C VAL A 23 4.22 -7.77 10.40
N LYS A 24 4.78 -8.91 10.77
CA LYS A 24 5.40 -9.15 12.08
C LYS A 24 6.89 -9.40 11.92
N LEU A 25 7.65 -9.23 13.00
CA LEU A 25 9.04 -9.68 13.03
C LEU A 25 9.08 -11.16 13.40
N HIS A 26 9.82 -11.95 12.64
CA HIS A 26 9.99 -13.37 12.93
C HIS A 26 10.81 -13.56 14.22
N GLY A 27 10.38 -14.46 15.11
CA GLY A 27 10.99 -14.62 16.44
C GLY A 27 12.43 -15.16 16.45
N GLU A 28 12.75 -16.05 15.49
CA GLU A 28 14.05 -16.74 15.44
C GLU A 28 14.89 -16.41 14.21
N LEU A 29 14.29 -16.46 13.03
CA LEU A 29 14.97 -16.24 11.75
C LEU A 29 15.37 -14.78 11.57
N LYS A 30 16.60 -14.59 11.10
CA LYS A 30 17.23 -13.30 10.88
C LYS A 30 17.76 -13.19 9.46
N ASP A 31 17.81 -11.98 8.95
CA ASP A 31 18.47 -11.68 7.69
C ASP A 31 20.00 -11.73 7.83
N LYS A 32 20.70 -11.49 6.71
CA LYS A 32 22.17 -11.45 6.66
C LYS A 32 22.81 -10.34 7.51
N TYR A 33 22.02 -9.37 8.00
CA TYR A 33 22.46 -8.28 8.87
C TYR A 33 22.10 -8.53 10.34
N GLY A 34 21.50 -9.67 10.66
CA GLY A 34 21.11 -10.04 12.03
C GLY A 34 19.78 -9.44 12.49
N MET A 35 19.02 -8.82 11.60
CA MET A 35 17.69 -8.28 11.89
C MET A 35 16.63 -9.38 11.73
N PRO A 36 15.61 -9.45 12.60
CA PRO A 36 14.47 -10.34 12.39
C PRO A 36 13.87 -10.16 11.00
N ILE A 37 13.64 -11.26 10.26
CA ILE A 37 12.99 -11.17 8.94
C ILE A 37 11.51 -10.81 9.10
N PRO A 38 10.87 -10.17 8.10
CA PRO A 38 9.43 -9.97 8.10
C PRO A 38 8.69 -11.30 7.91
N ASP A 39 7.66 -11.52 8.73
CA ASP A 39 6.65 -12.54 8.57
C ASP A 39 5.35 -11.86 8.12
N VAL A 40 4.93 -12.13 6.89
CA VAL A 40 3.85 -11.40 6.20
C VAL A 40 2.59 -12.26 6.17
N TRP A 41 1.54 -11.76 6.82
CA TRP A 41 0.24 -12.40 6.92
C TRP A 41 -0.72 -11.64 6.04
N PHE A 42 -1.27 -12.31 5.03
CA PHE A 42 -2.18 -11.70 4.08
C PHE A 42 -3.25 -12.70 3.64
N THR A 43 -4.49 -12.25 3.64
CA THR A 43 -5.66 -12.97 3.14
C THR A 43 -6.53 -12.01 2.34
N ASP A 44 -7.01 -12.47 1.18
CA ASP A 44 -7.95 -11.70 0.35
C ASP A 44 -9.26 -11.47 1.13
N HIS A 45 -9.76 -10.22 1.13
CA HIS A 45 -11.14 -9.93 1.51
C HIS A 45 -12.10 -10.38 0.38
N PRO A 46 -13.36 -10.76 0.66
CA PRO A 46 -14.31 -11.12 -0.39
C PRO A 46 -14.51 -10.04 -1.47
N ASN A 47 -14.38 -8.76 -1.09
CA ASN A 47 -14.43 -7.65 -2.04
C ASN A 47 -13.21 -7.62 -2.98
N ASP A 48 -12.02 -7.97 -2.49
CA ASP A 48 -10.80 -8.00 -3.29
C ASP A 48 -10.93 -9.06 -4.40
N VAL A 49 -11.47 -10.22 -4.04
CA VAL A 49 -11.80 -11.30 -4.99
C VAL A 49 -12.85 -10.83 -6.01
N ALA A 50 -13.96 -10.26 -5.55
CA ALA A 50 -15.03 -9.79 -6.43
C ALA A 50 -14.56 -8.68 -7.40
N MET A 51 -13.71 -7.76 -6.90
CA MET A 51 -13.11 -6.68 -7.70
C MET A 51 -12.15 -7.25 -8.74
N ARG A 52 -11.30 -8.21 -8.35
CA ARG A 52 -10.36 -8.88 -9.25
C ARG A 52 -11.07 -9.64 -10.36
N ASP A 53 -12.13 -10.38 -10.04
CA ASP A 53 -12.93 -11.11 -11.03
C ASP A 53 -13.63 -10.15 -12.00
N HIS A 54 -14.15 -9.03 -11.48
CA HIS A 54 -14.70 -7.96 -12.31
C HIS A 54 -13.63 -7.38 -13.24
N ALA A 55 -12.44 -7.08 -12.73
CA ALA A 55 -11.32 -6.55 -13.50
C ALA A 55 -10.91 -7.48 -14.64
N TYR A 56 -10.80 -8.80 -14.40
CA TYR A 56 -10.50 -9.76 -15.47
C TYR A 56 -11.57 -9.78 -16.55
N LYS A 57 -12.85 -9.72 -16.17
CA LYS A 57 -13.96 -9.64 -17.13
C LYS A 57 -13.87 -8.37 -17.98
N GLN A 58 -13.67 -7.20 -17.37
CA GLN A 58 -13.58 -5.94 -18.10
C GLN A 58 -12.33 -5.86 -18.98
N GLY A 59 -11.17 -6.32 -18.48
CA GLY A 59 -9.93 -6.34 -19.24
C GLY A 59 -10.02 -7.22 -20.48
N THR A 60 -10.67 -8.39 -20.36
CA THR A 60 -10.91 -9.28 -21.52
C THR A 60 -11.84 -8.61 -22.53
N ALA A 61 -12.96 -8.04 -22.08
CA ALA A 61 -13.91 -7.34 -22.95
C ALA A 61 -13.26 -6.15 -23.70
N LEU A 62 -12.37 -5.41 -23.04
CA LEU A 62 -11.62 -4.32 -23.66
C LEU A 62 -10.71 -4.84 -24.79
N TYR A 63 -10.01 -5.96 -24.56
CA TYR A 63 -9.15 -6.55 -25.58
C TYR A 63 -9.95 -7.12 -26.77
N GLU A 64 -11.08 -7.77 -26.52
CA GLU A 64 -11.98 -8.25 -27.59
C GLU A 64 -12.49 -7.09 -28.45
N ALA A 65 -12.87 -5.98 -27.83
CA ALA A 65 -13.38 -4.79 -28.53
C ALA A 65 -12.33 -4.16 -29.47
N VAL A 66 -11.04 -4.27 -29.16
CA VAL A 66 -9.95 -3.79 -30.02
C VAL A 66 -9.41 -4.85 -30.99
N GLY A 67 -10.08 -6.00 -31.10
CA GLY A 67 -9.75 -7.05 -32.07
C GLY A 67 -8.61 -7.98 -31.65
N ALA A 68 -8.33 -8.12 -30.35
CA ALA A 68 -7.34 -9.08 -29.88
C ALA A 68 -7.72 -10.50 -30.32
N THR A 69 -6.78 -11.21 -30.95
CA THR A 69 -7.00 -12.61 -31.38
C THR A 69 -6.93 -13.60 -30.23
N ARG A 70 -6.25 -13.22 -29.14
CA ARG A 70 -6.08 -14.01 -27.91
C ARG A 70 -5.94 -13.04 -26.72
N ALA A 71 -6.59 -13.36 -25.61
CA ALA A 71 -6.41 -12.67 -24.33
C ALA A 71 -6.13 -13.71 -23.24
N PHE A 72 -5.16 -13.43 -22.37
CA PHE A 72 -4.76 -14.34 -21.30
C PHE A 72 -4.82 -13.59 -19.96
N PRO A 73 -5.63 -14.04 -19.00
CA PRO A 73 -5.50 -13.56 -17.64
C PRO A 73 -4.19 -14.10 -17.06
N THR A 74 -3.44 -13.23 -16.39
CA THR A 74 -2.28 -13.64 -15.59
C THR A 74 -2.71 -13.78 -14.13
N PRO A 75 -2.04 -14.61 -13.31
CA PRO A 75 -2.28 -14.64 -11.87
C PRO A 75 -2.13 -13.23 -11.25
N PRO A 76 -2.79 -12.96 -10.11
CA PRO A 76 -2.57 -11.72 -9.39
C PRO A 76 -1.10 -11.63 -8.97
N TYR A 77 -0.51 -10.46 -9.20
CA TYR A 77 0.87 -10.15 -8.82
C TYR A 77 0.87 -9.08 -7.74
N PRO A 78 1.82 -9.12 -6.78
CA PRO A 78 2.01 -8.02 -5.85
C PRO A 78 2.33 -6.73 -6.61
N SER A 79 1.58 -5.66 -6.33
CA SER A 79 1.77 -4.33 -6.95
C SER A 79 3.01 -3.58 -6.45
N THR A 80 3.76 -4.18 -5.51
CA THR A 80 4.84 -3.57 -4.71
C THR A 80 4.42 -2.33 -3.90
N HIS A 81 3.12 -2.01 -3.86
CA HIS A 81 2.55 -0.96 -3.01
C HIS A 81 2.26 -1.49 -1.60
N ASN A 82 3.31 -1.65 -0.78
CA ASN A 82 3.14 -2.02 0.63
C ASN A 82 2.66 -0.81 1.43
N LEU A 83 1.41 -0.85 1.91
CA LEU A 83 0.71 0.27 2.54
C LEU A 83 0.12 -0.12 3.90
N GLY A 84 -0.16 0.88 4.74
CA GLY A 84 -0.96 0.72 5.97
C GLY A 84 -0.30 0.06 7.19
N THR A 85 0.98 -0.32 7.12
CA THR A 85 1.67 -1.00 8.24
C THR A 85 1.90 -0.12 9.48
N ASN A 86 1.86 1.21 9.35
CA ASN A 86 1.89 2.19 10.44
C ASN A 86 0.81 3.25 10.21
N ARG A 87 -0.42 2.80 9.94
CA ARG A 87 -1.51 3.65 9.44
C ARG A 87 -1.80 4.87 10.32
N MET A 88 -2.19 5.96 9.66
CA MET A 88 -2.78 7.13 10.30
C MET A 88 -4.07 6.76 11.04
N SER A 89 -4.34 7.46 12.13
CA SER A 89 -5.57 7.31 12.92
C SER A 89 -5.85 8.58 13.71
N GLU A 90 -7.12 8.80 14.04
CA GLU A 90 -7.51 9.87 14.96
C GLU A 90 -7.10 9.56 16.40
N LYS A 91 -7.21 8.28 16.82
CA LYS A 91 -6.93 7.81 18.17
C LYS A 91 -5.82 6.78 18.17
N ALA A 92 -4.98 6.80 19.21
CA ALA A 92 -3.83 5.91 19.36
C ALA A 92 -4.17 4.41 19.36
N GLN A 93 -5.36 4.03 19.82
CA GLN A 93 -5.80 2.63 19.82
C GLN A 93 -6.13 2.10 18.41
N ASP A 94 -6.35 2.99 17.44
CA ASP A 94 -6.85 2.64 16.10
C ASP A 94 -5.74 2.67 15.03
N GLY A 95 -4.52 3.10 15.36
CA GLY A 95 -3.38 3.17 14.44
C GLY A 95 -2.11 3.67 15.11
N VAL A 96 -1.05 3.89 14.32
CA VAL A 96 0.31 4.14 14.87
C VAL A 96 0.65 5.63 14.91
N VAL A 97 0.22 6.36 13.88
CA VAL A 97 0.53 7.79 13.73
C VAL A 97 -0.75 8.61 13.68
N ASN A 98 -0.65 9.87 14.09
CA ASN A 98 -1.73 10.84 13.93
C ASN A 98 -1.77 11.39 12.49
N LYS A 99 -2.67 12.35 12.23
CA LYS A 99 -2.85 12.96 10.90
C LYS A 99 -1.60 13.64 10.31
N TRP A 100 -0.56 13.91 11.09
CA TRP A 100 0.69 14.51 10.64
C TRP A 100 1.80 13.47 10.41
N GLY A 101 1.51 12.19 10.62
CA GLY A 101 2.52 11.14 10.56
C GLY A 101 3.44 11.08 11.79
N GLN A 102 3.13 11.86 12.82
CA GLN A 102 3.76 11.80 14.14
C GLN A 102 3.22 10.60 14.89
N THR A 103 4.08 9.84 15.55
CA THR A 103 3.63 8.71 16.38
C THR A 103 2.76 9.20 17.54
N HIS A 104 1.78 8.40 17.95
CA HIS A 104 0.97 8.74 19.13
C HIS A 104 1.76 8.63 20.44
N ASP A 105 2.80 7.79 20.48
CA ASP A 105 3.55 7.49 21.70
C ASP A 105 4.75 8.42 21.95
N ILE A 106 5.41 8.88 20.88
CA ILE A 106 6.69 9.61 20.97
C ILE A 106 6.59 10.92 20.19
N LYS A 107 6.61 12.04 20.93
CA LYS A 107 6.37 13.39 20.37
C LYS A 107 7.29 13.78 19.22
N ASN A 108 8.57 13.39 19.25
CA ASN A 108 9.54 13.77 18.22
C ASN A 108 9.86 12.63 17.24
N LEU A 109 9.01 11.61 17.14
CA LEU A 109 9.16 10.51 16.19
C LEU A 109 8.07 10.58 15.10
N PHE A 110 8.51 10.50 13.85
CA PHE A 110 7.66 10.62 12.67
C PHE A 110 7.95 9.46 11.70
N VAL A 111 6.91 9.00 11.00
CA VAL A 111 6.98 8.05 9.88
C VAL A 111 6.72 8.82 8.59
N SER A 112 7.31 8.46 7.45
CA SER A 112 7.14 9.20 6.19
C SER A 112 7.21 8.29 4.96
N ASP A 113 6.25 7.39 4.82
CA ASP A 113 6.13 6.49 3.68
C ASP A 113 4.67 6.01 3.48
N GLY A 114 4.47 5.02 2.60
CA GLY A 114 3.15 4.44 2.31
C GLY A 114 2.49 3.71 3.49
N SER A 115 3.25 3.39 4.55
CA SER A 115 2.70 2.72 5.74
C SER A 115 1.65 3.56 6.46
N GLN A 116 1.60 4.87 6.21
CA GLN A 116 0.66 5.81 6.80
C GLN A 116 -0.76 5.72 6.25
N PHE A 117 -0.95 5.07 5.10
CA PHE A 117 -2.22 5.04 4.40
C PHE A 117 -3.24 4.24 5.22
N THR A 118 -4.48 4.72 5.27
CA THR A 118 -5.57 3.98 5.93
C THR A 118 -6.27 2.99 5.01
N THR A 119 -6.11 3.16 3.70
CA THR A 119 -6.62 2.25 2.66
C THR A 119 -5.65 2.19 1.49
N GLY A 120 -5.73 1.15 0.66
CA GLY A 120 -4.80 0.94 -0.46
C GLY A 120 -5.03 1.90 -1.63
N ALA A 121 -6.26 2.39 -1.82
CA ALA A 121 -6.73 3.03 -3.04
C ALA A 121 -6.47 2.16 -4.30
N ALA A 122 -6.82 2.69 -5.48
CA ALA A 122 -6.61 2.00 -6.76
C ALA A 122 -5.44 2.58 -7.58
N GLU A 123 -4.73 3.59 -7.06
CA GLU A 123 -3.73 4.36 -7.81
C GLU A 123 -2.33 4.24 -7.19
N ASN A 124 -1.31 4.62 -7.96
CA ASN A 124 0.08 4.58 -7.50
C ASN A 124 0.31 5.55 -6.32
N PRO A 125 0.83 5.09 -5.17
CA PRO A 125 0.79 5.85 -3.92
C PRO A 125 1.85 6.94 -3.82
N THR A 126 2.90 6.91 -4.63
CA THR A 126 4.10 7.75 -4.46
C THR A 126 3.80 9.25 -4.39
N LEU A 127 2.92 9.77 -5.24
CA LEU A 127 2.59 11.19 -5.23
C LEU A 127 1.89 11.60 -3.92
N THR A 128 1.00 10.75 -3.42
CA THR A 128 0.34 10.95 -2.13
C THR A 128 1.35 10.85 -0.98
N ILE A 129 2.29 9.90 -1.03
CA ILE A 129 3.40 9.81 -0.04
C ILE A 129 4.19 11.12 0.00
N VAL A 130 4.60 11.65 -1.16
CA VAL A 130 5.36 12.90 -1.25
C VAL A 130 4.53 14.08 -0.70
N THR A 131 3.24 14.12 -1.01
CA THR A 131 2.33 15.16 -0.51
C THR A 131 2.24 15.12 1.02
N LEU A 132 2.11 13.92 1.61
CA LEU A 132 2.08 13.75 3.06
C LEU A 132 3.41 14.13 3.71
N ALA A 133 4.53 13.76 3.08
CA ALA A 133 5.88 14.10 3.56
C ALA A 133 6.12 15.62 3.57
N ILE A 134 5.71 16.36 2.53
CA ILE A 134 5.82 17.82 2.49
C ILE A 134 4.99 18.46 3.61
N ARG A 135 3.73 18.04 3.75
CA ARG A 135 2.84 18.53 4.82
C ARG A 135 3.41 18.21 6.22
N GLN A 136 4.01 17.04 6.39
CA GLN A 136 4.66 16.66 7.64
C GLN A 136 5.89 17.54 7.92
N ALA A 137 6.71 17.84 6.92
CA ALA A 137 7.87 18.69 7.08
C ALA A 137 7.50 20.09 7.58
N ASP A 138 6.44 20.70 7.03
CA ASP A 138 5.93 21.99 7.50
C ASP A 138 5.51 21.93 8.98
N TYR A 139 4.79 20.87 9.37
CA TYR A 139 4.39 20.66 10.75
C TYR A 139 5.60 20.47 11.68
N ILE A 140 6.58 19.67 11.27
CA ILE A 140 7.83 19.48 12.04
C ILE A 140 8.53 20.83 12.25
N ALA A 141 8.67 21.64 11.20
CA ALA A 141 9.31 22.94 11.27
C ALA A 141 8.57 23.90 12.24
N GLU A 142 7.24 23.91 12.20
CA GLU A 142 6.41 24.69 13.14
C GLU A 142 6.63 24.23 14.59
N GLN A 143 6.56 22.92 14.84
CA GLN A 143 6.69 22.38 16.20
C GLN A 143 8.10 22.58 16.77
N MET A 144 9.14 22.42 15.95
CA MET A 144 10.53 22.70 16.34
C MET A 144 10.73 24.20 16.62
N GLY A 145 10.19 25.08 15.77
CA GLY A 145 10.25 26.53 15.96
C GLY A 145 9.56 26.99 17.25
N ALA A 146 8.50 26.28 17.66
CA ALA A 146 7.81 26.50 18.92
C ALA A 146 8.44 25.80 20.13
N GLY A 147 9.50 24.98 19.96
CA GLY A 147 10.10 24.17 21.02
C GLY A 147 9.16 23.10 21.60
N SER A 148 8.15 22.69 20.82
CA SER A 148 7.16 21.68 21.21
C SER A 148 7.63 20.24 20.92
N ILE A 149 8.64 20.11 20.06
CA ILE A 149 9.43 18.89 19.80
C ILE A 149 10.92 19.23 19.67
#